data_AF-A0A2N9GEL1-F1
#
_entry.id   AF-A0A2N9GEL1-F1
#
_cell.length_a   1.000
_cell.length_b   1.000
_cell.length_c   1.000
_cell.angle_alpha   90.00
_cell.angle_beta   90.00
_cell.angle_gamma   90.00
#
_symmetry.space_group_name_H-M   'P 1'
#
loop_
_entity.id
_entity.type
_entity.pdbx_description
1 polymer ?
#
loop_
_entity_poly.entity_id
_entity_poly.type
_entity_poly.pdbx_seq_one_letter_code
_entity_poly.pdbx_strand_id
1 'polypeptide(L)'
;MHDPCSWNSHALPLHPFAIPIRITGERAESALRAHSSSVRGSLTQAQIPEDSVPKTGKLPAFIKEEVLVRIYNDVFPCTAEQFFNILLNDGSNFTNEYRSVRKDTNLDMGQWHAADEYDGQVREITFRTLCNSPMCPPDTAMTEYQHAVLSPDKEMLV
;
A
#
# COMPACT_ATOMS: atom_id res chain seq x y z
N MET A 1 23.87 26.29 13.64
CA MET A 1 22.69 25.46 13.89
C MET A 1 21.98 25.33 12.55
N HIS A 2 22.25 24.24 11.83
CA HIS A 2 21.77 24.00 10.47
C HIS A 2 20.93 22.72 10.52
N ASP A 3 19.66 22.82 10.11
CA ASP A 3 18.77 21.68 9.92
C ASP A 3 19.23 20.83 8.73
N PRO A 4 19.46 19.51 8.88
CA PRO A 4 19.95 18.68 7.78
C PRO A 4 18.85 18.07 6.90
N CYS A 5 17.58 18.45 7.06
CA CYS A 5 16.45 17.90 6.29
C CYS A 5 15.68 18.98 5.54
N SER A 6 16.37 19.73 4.67
CA SER A 6 15.74 20.57 3.65
C SER A 6 15.72 19.79 2.34
N TRP A 7 14.56 19.24 1.99
CA TRP A 7 14.34 18.69 0.66
C TRP A 7 14.21 19.86 -0.32
N ASN A 8 15.27 20.11 -1.08
CA ASN A 8 15.24 21.08 -2.18
C ASN A 8 14.36 20.54 -3.31
N SER A 9 13.21 21.18 -3.52
CA SER A 9 12.33 20.99 -4.67
C SER A 9 13.00 21.45 -5.96
N HIS A 10 13.93 20.67 -6.50
CA HIS A 10 14.33 20.80 -7.89
C HIS A 10 13.44 19.89 -8.73
N ALA A 11 12.56 20.54 -9.49
CA ALA A 11 11.62 19.93 -10.41
C ALA A 11 12.31 18.97 -11.38
N LEU A 12 11.93 17.69 -11.33
CA LEU A 12 12.16 16.76 -12.45
C LEU A 12 11.05 16.99 -13.48
N PRO A 13 11.38 17.21 -14.77
CA PRO A 13 10.38 17.44 -15.79
C PRO A 13 9.61 16.14 -16.08
N LEU A 14 8.30 16.15 -15.80
CA LEU A 14 7.36 15.10 -16.19
C LEU A 14 7.16 15.13 -17.71
N HIS A 15 7.96 14.35 -18.45
CA HIS A 15 7.58 13.93 -19.80
C HIS A 15 6.65 12.71 -19.72
N PRO A 16 5.58 12.65 -20.53
CA PRO A 16 4.63 11.56 -20.50
C PRO A 16 5.21 10.32 -21.18
N PHE A 17 5.68 9.35 -20.39
CA PHE A 17 5.97 8.01 -20.91
C PHE A 17 4.66 7.21 -20.99
N ALA A 18 4.06 7.19 -22.18
CA ALA A 18 2.97 6.26 -22.49
C ALA A 18 3.55 4.88 -22.80
N ILE A 19 3.30 3.89 -21.93
CA ILE A 19 3.59 2.47 -22.20
C ILE A 19 2.29 1.82 -22.69
N PRO A 20 2.23 1.26 -23.91
CA PRO A 20 1.04 0.56 -24.38
C PRO A 20 1.00 -0.87 -23.82
N ILE A 21 0.03 -1.17 -22.95
CA ILE A 21 -0.28 -2.54 -22.52
C ILE A 21 -1.39 -3.10 -23.41
N ARG A 22 -1.10 -4.16 -24.16
CA ARG A 22 -2.10 -4.98 -24.88
C ARG A 22 -2.81 -5.88 -23.86
N ILE A 23 -4.14 -5.80 -23.80
CA ILE A 23 -4.97 -6.70 -22.98
C ILE A 23 -5.52 -7.81 -23.87
N THR A 24 -5.21 -9.07 -23.55
CA THR A 24 -5.94 -10.23 -24.06
C THR A 24 -6.43 -11.07 -22.88
N GLY A 25 -7.76 -11.06 -22.64
CA GLY A 25 -8.47 -12.24 -22.13
C GLY A 25 -9.02 -12.24 -20.70
N GLU A 26 -9.76 -11.22 -20.24
CA GLU A 26 -10.54 -11.30 -18.98
C GLU A 26 -12.05 -11.52 -19.26
N ARG A 27 -12.51 -12.77 -19.36
CA ARG A 27 -13.96 -13.06 -19.40
C ARG A 27 -14.41 -14.31 -18.62
N ALA A 28 -13.55 -14.90 -17.79
CA ALA A 28 -13.90 -16.10 -17.01
C ALA A 28 -13.94 -15.89 -15.49
N GLU A 29 -13.19 -14.91 -14.94
CA GLU A 29 -12.99 -14.84 -13.48
C GLU A 29 -14.03 -13.98 -12.73
N SER A 30 -14.89 -13.22 -13.43
CA SER A 30 -15.88 -12.34 -12.78
C SER A 30 -17.04 -13.07 -12.08
N ALA A 31 -17.27 -14.36 -12.36
CA ALA A 31 -18.41 -15.10 -11.80
C ALA A 31 -18.18 -15.63 -10.38
N LEU A 32 -16.92 -15.75 -9.92
CA LEU A 32 -16.59 -16.41 -8.65
C LEU A 32 -16.71 -15.50 -7.42
N ARG A 33 -16.76 -14.17 -7.58
CA ARG A 33 -16.84 -13.22 -6.45
C ARG A 33 -18.26 -13.00 -5.89
N ALA A 34 -19.31 -13.52 -6.54
CA ALA A 34 -20.70 -13.16 -6.21
C ALA A 34 -21.38 -14.07 -5.15
N HIS A 35 -20.68 -15.07 -4.61
CA HIS A 35 -21.30 -16.04 -3.69
C HIS A 35 -20.46 -16.30 -2.44
N SER A 36 -20.52 -15.39 -1.46
CA SER A 36 -20.27 -15.74 -0.06
C SER A 36 -20.89 -14.70 0.87
N SER A 37 -22.17 -14.88 1.17
CA SER A 37 -22.79 -14.29 2.35
C SER A 37 -23.63 -15.37 3.03
N SER A 38 -23.27 -15.73 4.27
CA SER A 38 -24.16 -16.20 5.35
C SER A 38 -23.36 -17.03 6.36
N VAL A 39 -23.38 -16.63 7.64
CA VAL A 39 -24.01 -17.39 8.74
C VAL A 39 -23.92 -16.58 10.05
N ARG A 40 -25.02 -16.63 10.82
CA ARG A 40 -25.24 -16.04 12.14
C ARG A 40 -24.55 -16.86 13.25
N GLY A 41 -23.91 -16.16 14.19
CA GLY A 41 -23.90 -16.37 15.66
C GLY A 41 -23.40 -17.70 16.24
N SER A 42 -22.39 -17.63 17.13
CA SER A 42 -22.43 -18.19 18.49
C SER A 42 -21.14 -17.87 19.25
N LEU A 43 -21.29 -17.53 20.54
CA LEU A 43 -20.23 -17.26 21.51
C LEU A 43 -19.32 -18.47 21.70
N THR A 44 -18.00 -18.30 21.57
CA THR A 44 -17.05 -19.12 22.33
C THR A 44 -15.75 -18.35 22.57
N GLN A 45 -15.50 -18.04 23.83
CA GLN A 45 -14.22 -17.54 24.35
C GLN A 45 -13.17 -18.64 24.16
N ALA A 46 -12.13 -18.37 23.37
CA ALA A 46 -10.98 -19.25 23.21
C ALA A 46 -9.70 -18.45 23.53
N GLN A 47 -8.87 -19.07 24.35
CA GLN A 47 -7.72 -18.46 25.02
C GLN A 47 -6.59 -18.11 24.05
N ILE A 48 -5.87 -17.04 24.38
CA ILE A 48 -4.64 -16.57 23.74
C ILE A 48 -3.55 -17.65 23.94
N PRO A 49 -2.99 -18.25 22.89
CA PRO A 49 -1.74 -18.97 23.00
C PRO A 49 -0.59 -17.98 22.83
N GLU A 50 0.14 -17.72 23.92
CA GLU A 50 1.49 -17.14 23.91
C GLU A 50 2.43 -18.11 23.19
N ASP A 51 2.51 -18.04 21.86
CA ASP A 51 3.66 -18.54 21.09
C ASP A 51 3.64 -18.01 19.65
N SER A 52 3.66 -16.69 19.47
CA SER A 52 4.00 -16.09 18.17
C SER A 52 5.48 -15.74 18.14
N VAL A 53 6.32 -16.79 18.10
CA VAL A 53 7.69 -16.65 17.59
C VAL A 53 7.59 -16.03 16.19
N PRO A 54 8.33 -14.95 15.88
CA PRO A 54 8.33 -14.37 14.55
C PRO A 54 8.80 -15.44 13.57
N LYS A 55 7.90 -15.96 12.71
CA LYS A 55 8.29 -16.85 11.63
C LYS A 55 8.97 -16.01 10.56
N THR A 56 10.26 -15.78 10.76
CA THR A 56 11.29 -15.56 9.74
C THR A 56 10.75 -15.34 8.33
N GLY A 57 10.58 -14.08 7.93
CA GLY A 57 10.88 -13.53 6.60
C GLY A 57 10.36 -14.23 5.34
N LYS A 58 9.39 -15.15 5.42
CA LYS A 58 8.77 -15.73 4.23
C LYS A 58 7.74 -14.73 3.73
N LEU A 59 8.05 -14.10 2.60
CA LEU A 59 7.05 -13.43 1.78
C LEU A 59 5.85 -14.39 1.65
N PRO A 60 4.62 -13.90 1.87
CA PRO A 60 3.43 -14.72 1.70
C PRO A 60 3.50 -15.47 0.36
N ALA A 61 3.12 -16.75 0.34
CA ALA A 61 3.32 -17.63 -0.82
C ALA A 61 2.64 -17.16 -2.12
N PHE A 62 1.81 -16.12 -2.05
CA PHE A 62 1.20 -15.47 -3.21
C PHE A 62 2.09 -14.42 -3.90
N ILE A 63 3.13 -13.91 -3.24
CA ILE A 63 4.06 -12.94 -3.84
C ILE A 63 5.04 -13.71 -4.74
N LYS A 64 4.85 -13.56 -6.05
CA LYS A 64 5.71 -14.14 -7.08
C LYS A 64 6.74 -13.10 -7.50
N GLU A 65 7.92 -13.13 -6.89
CA GLU A 65 8.99 -12.16 -7.16
C GLU A 65 9.38 -12.15 -8.66
N GLU A 66 9.26 -13.28 -9.35
CA GLU A 66 9.59 -13.39 -10.78
C GLU A 66 8.70 -12.56 -11.72
N VAL A 67 7.52 -12.11 -11.27
CA VAL A 67 6.62 -11.26 -12.08
C VAL A 67 6.66 -9.79 -11.69
N LEU A 68 7.37 -9.43 -10.61
CA LEU A 68 7.47 -8.06 -10.15
C LEU A 68 8.50 -7.28 -10.97
N VAL A 69 8.11 -6.09 -11.42
CA VAL A 69 9.02 -5.16 -12.10
C VAL A 69 9.53 -4.15 -11.07
N ARG A 70 10.85 -4.08 -10.89
CA ARG A 70 11.47 -3.11 -9.99
C ARG A 70 11.32 -1.69 -10.54
N ILE A 71 10.49 -0.89 -9.88
CA ILE A 71 10.23 0.52 -10.28
C ILE A 71 11.21 1.52 -9.65
N TYR A 72 11.84 1.18 -8.53
CA TYR A 72 12.80 2.01 -7.82
C TYR A 72 13.90 1.14 -7.19
N ASN A 73 15.15 1.59 -7.26
CA ASN A 73 16.30 0.86 -6.74
C ASN A 73 17.42 1.82 -6.31
N ASP A 74 17.25 2.48 -5.17
CA ASP A 74 18.28 3.36 -4.63
C ASP A 74 18.30 3.26 -3.10
N VAL A 75 19.31 3.89 -2.50
CA VAL A 75 19.49 3.95 -1.06
C VAL A 75 18.97 5.29 -0.54
N PHE A 76 17.97 5.24 0.32
CA PHE A 76 17.52 6.43 1.03
C PHE A 76 18.48 6.77 2.18
N PRO A 77 18.79 8.06 2.41
CA PRO A 77 19.62 8.50 3.54
C PRO A 77 18.82 8.53 4.85
N CYS A 78 18.05 7.49 5.16
CA CYS A 78 17.26 7.35 6.38
C CYS A 78 17.15 5.88 6.81
N THR A 79 16.76 5.65 8.07
CA THR A 79 16.48 4.30 8.57
C THR A 79 15.10 3.82 8.15
N ALA A 80 14.84 2.51 8.22
CA ALA A 80 13.51 1.95 7.91
C ALA A 80 12.40 2.53 8.82
N GLU A 81 12.69 2.76 10.11
CA GLU A 81 11.77 3.44 11.02
C GLU A 81 11.50 4.89 10.61
N GLN A 82 12.54 5.65 10.24
CA GLN A 82 12.37 7.02 9.76
C GLN A 82 11.55 7.07 8.48
N PHE A 83 11.81 6.15 7.55
CA PHE A 83 11.05 6.02 6.31
C PHE A 83 9.56 5.77 6.60
N PHE A 84 9.24 4.82 7.49
CA PHE A 84 7.87 4.56 7.91
C PHE A 84 7.22 5.81 8.50
N ASN A 85 7.90 6.48 9.44
CA ASN A 85 7.39 7.67 10.11
C ASN A 85 7.15 8.85 9.16
N ILE A 86 8.01 9.01 8.15
CA ILE A 86 7.93 10.12 7.19
C ILE A 86 6.89 9.84 6.12
N LEU A 87 6.70 8.61 5.66
CA LEU A 87 5.88 8.32 4.47
C LEU A 87 4.56 7.61 4.77
N LEU A 88 4.54 6.72 5.75
CA LEU A 88 3.46 5.78 5.97
C LEU A 88 2.65 6.06 7.23
N ASN A 89 3.29 6.52 8.29
CA ASN A 89 2.64 6.77 9.58
C ASN A 89 1.41 7.68 9.47
N ASP A 90 0.41 7.48 10.34
CA ASP A 90 -0.86 8.22 10.30
C ASP A 90 -0.70 9.72 10.58
N GLY A 91 0.39 10.11 11.27
CA GLY A 91 0.75 11.51 11.47
C GLY A 91 1.51 12.15 10.29
N SER A 92 1.82 11.39 9.24
CA SER A 92 2.53 11.92 8.07
C SER A 92 1.58 12.63 7.10
N ASN A 93 2.02 13.77 6.57
CA ASN A 93 1.32 14.48 5.50
C ASN A 93 1.73 14.01 4.09
N PHE A 94 2.72 13.12 3.96
CA PHE A 94 3.31 12.76 2.67
C PHE A 94 2.27 12.22 1.69
N THR A 95 1.45 11.27 2.11
CA THR A 95 0.44 10.66 1.23
C THR A 95 -0.58 11.69 0.79
N ASN A 96 -1.03 12.56 1.69
CA ASN A 96 -1.95 13.65 1.37
C ASN A 96 -1.36 14.62 0.33
N GLU A 97 -0.11 15.06 0.52
CA GLU A 97 0.58 15.94 -0.44
C GLU A 97 0.79 15.25 -1.80
N TYR A 98 1.24 14.01 -1.79
CA TYR A 98 1.46 13.22 -3.01
C TYR A 98 0.18 13.06 -3.84
N ARG A 99 -0.94 12.73 -3.19
CA ARG A 99 -2.24 12.59 -3.85
C ARG A 99 -2.77 13.94 -4.34
N SER A 100 -2.54 15.01 -3.57
CA SER A 100 -2.90 16.38 -3.97
C SER A 100 -2.18 16.83 -5.25
N VAL A 101 -0.88 16.58 -5.37
CA VAL A 101 -0.09 16.89 -6.59
C VAL A 101 -0.63 16.14 -7.81
N ARG A 102 -1.13 14.92 -7.62
CA ARG A 102 -1.78 14.11 -8.67
C ARG A 102 -3.21 14.53 -8.99
N LYS A 103 -3.77 15.48 -8.22
CA LYS A 103 -5.16 15.94 -8.28
C LYS A 103 -6.17 14.85 -7.95
N ASP A 104 -5.76 13.89 -7.13
CA ASP A 104 -6.67 12.89 -6.58
C ASP A 104 -7.61 13.58 -5.57
N THR A 105 -8.89 13.19 -5.56
CA THR A 105 -9.92 13.79 -4.70
C THR A 105 -10.56 12.74 -3.80
N ASN A 106 -11.34 13.19 -2.81
CA ASN A 106 -12.06 12.30 -1.89
C ASN A 106 -11.13 11.32 -1.17
N LEU A 107 -9.93 11.76 -0.83
CA LEU A 107 -8.98 10.95 -0.06
C LEU A 107 -9.55 10.70 1.34
N ASP A 108 -9.73 9.44 1.66
CA ASP A 108 -10.04 8.93 2.99
C ASP A 108 -8.93 7.94 3.38
N MET A 109 -8.23 8.24 4.47
CA MET A 109 -7.12 7.43 4.97
C MET A 109 -7.55 6.73 6.25
N GLY A 110 -7.72 5.41 6.16
CA GLY A 110 -7.87 4.56 7.34
C GLY A 110 -6.62 4.61 8.22
N GLN A 111 -6.83 4.41 9.52
CA GLN A 111 -5.74 4.29 10.49
C GLN A 111 -5.08 2.92 10.39
N TRP A 112 -3.78 2.88 10.65
CA TRP A 112 -3.08 1.61 10.79
C TRP A 112 -3.63 0.83 11.99
N HIS A 113 -3.83 -0.48 11.78
CA HIS A 113 -4.23 -1.42 12.81
C HIS A 113 -3.52 -2.75 12.60
N ALA A 114 -3.41 -3.55 13.66
CA ALA A 114 -2.81 -4.87 13.57
C ALA A 114 -3.62 -5.75 12.60
N ALA A 115 -2.91 -6.52 11.77
CA ALA A 115 -3.56 -7.47 10.89
C ALA A 115 -4.01 -8.72 11.66
N ASP A 116 -5.22 -9.21 11.35
CA ASP A 116 -5.80 -10.38 12.01
C ASP A 116 -5.19 -11.70 11.51
N GLU A 117 -4.84 -11.77 10.22
CA GLU A 117 -4.45 -13.01 9.54
C GLU A 117 -2.92 -13.14 9.35
N TYR A 118 -2.18 -12.04 9.40
CA TYR A 118 -0.74 -11.99 9.08
C TYR A 118 -0.01 -11.04 10.05
N ASP A 119 1.32 -11.17 10.16
CA ASP A 119 2.12 -10.24 10.96
C ASP A 119 2.09 -8.82 10.35
N GLY A 120 2.23 -7.80 11.18
CA GLY A 120 2.34 -6.39 10.76
C GLY A 120 1.06 -5.59 10.94
N GLN A 121 0.97 -4.49 10.20
CA GLN A 121 -0.14 -3.54 10.25
C GLN A 121 -0.78 -3.39 8.87
N VAL A 122 -2.07 -3.14 8.84
CA VAL A 122 -2.83 -2.87 7.63
C VAL A 122 -3.62 -1.58 7.74
N ARG A 123 -3.89 -0.97 6.60
CA ARG A 123 -4.88 0.12 6.46
C ARG A 123 -5.51 0.11 5.09
N GLU A 124 -6.70 0.70 5.01
CA GLU A 124 -7.40 0.96 3.77
C GLU A 124 -7.31 2.46 3.43
N ILE A 125 -7.07 2.79 2.17
CA ILE A 125 -7.11 4.14 1.65
C ILE A 125 -8.08 4.17 0.47
N THR A 126 -9.02 5.10 0.47
CA THR A 126 -9.91 5.32 -0.68
C THR A 126 -9.73 6.72 -1.23
N PHE A 127 -9.81 6.86 -2.55
CA PHE A 127 -9.69 8.14 -3.25
C PHE A 127 -10.25 8.01 -4.68
N ARG A 128 -10.41 9.14 -5.37
CA ARG A 128 -10.66 9.16 -6.81
C ARG A 128 -9.47 9.74 -7.54
N THR A 129 -9.04 9.07 -8.61
CA THR A 129 -7.90 9.50 -9.42
C THR A 129 -8.33 9.82 -10.84
N LEU A 130 -7.74 10.86 -11.42
CA LEU A 130 -8.03 11.26 -12.80
C LEU A 130 -7.55 10.20 -13.78
N CYS A 131 -8.39 9.87 -14.75
CA CYS A 131 -7.99 9.03 -15.87
C CYS A 131 -7.85 9.89 -17.12
N ASN A 132 -6.63 9.95 -17.65
CA ASN A 132 -6.33 10.70 -18.87
C ASN A 132 -6.49 9.84 -20.15
N SER A 133 -6.85 8.57 -20.01
CA SER A 133 -7.08 7.69 -21.15
C SER A 133 -8.42 8.02 -21.81
N PRO A 134 -8.49 8.21 -23.14
CA PRO A 134 -9.75 8.48 -23.83
C PRO A 134 -10.72 7.29 -23.81
N MET A 135 -10.27 6.11 -23.40
CA MET A 135 -11.07 4.89 -23.31
C MET A 135 -11.76 4.72 -21.95
N CYS A 136 -11.48 5.59 -20.98
CA CYS A 136 -11.95 5.47 -19.61
C CYS A 136 -12.84 6.66 -19.23
N PRO A 137 -13.71 6.51 -18.22
CA PRO A 137 -14.34 7.65 -17.59
C PRO A 137 -13.29 8.67 -17.09
N PRO A 138 -13.64 9.96 -16.95
CA PRO A 138 -12.68 11.01 -16.60
C PRO A 138 -11.91 10.78 -15.28
N ASP A 139 -12.47 9.98 -14.39
CA ASP A 139 -11.86 9.59 -13.12
C ASP A 139 -12.31 8.18 -12.71
N THR A 140 -11.58 7.57 -11.78
CA THR A 140 -11.92 6.26 -11.23
C THR A 140 -11.80 6.28 -9.71
N ALA A 141 -12.71 5.57 -9.03
CA ALA A 141 -12.63 5.33 -7.59
C ALA A 141 -11.63 4.19 -7.33
N MET A 142 -10.73 4.40 -6.38
CA MET A 142 -9.67 3.48 -6.01
C MET A 142 -9.79 3.14 -4.53
N THR A 143 -9.62 1.86 -4.23
CA THR A 143 -9.38 1.35 -2.88
C THR A 143 -8.00 0.70 -2.88
N GLU A 144 -7.13 1.18 -2.00
CA GLU A 144 -5.77 0.69 -1.81
C GLU A 144 -5.65 0.10 -0.41
N TYR A 145 -5.27 -1.19 -0.35
CA TYR A 145 -4.94 -1.85 0.89
C TYR A 145 -3.43 -1.84 1.06
N GLN A 146 -2.96 -1.21 2.12
CA GLN A 146 -1.55 -1.18 2.45
C GLN A 146 -1.29 -2.14 3.61
N HIS A 147 -0.17 -2.84 3.52
CA HIS A 147 0.38 -3.70 4.56
C HIS A 147 1.81 -3.25 4.82
N ALA A 148 2.22 -3.22 6.09
CA ALA A 148 3.56 -2.84 6.50
C ALA A 148 4.04 -3.71 7.67
N VAL A 149 5.26 -4.19 7.57
CA VAL A 149 5.98 -4.94 8.59
C VAL A 149 7.30 -4.25 8.86
N LEU A 150 7.40 -3.56 9.99
CA LEU A 150 8.67 -3.08 10.52
C LEU A 150 9.26 -4.18 11.40
N SER A 151 10.48 -4.62 11.10
CA SER A 151 11.17 -5.64 11.90
C SER A 151 11.42 -5.15 13.34
N PRO A 152 11.54 -6.06 14.33
CA PRO A 152 11.76 -5.67 15.72
C PRO A 152 13.06 -4.86 15.95
N ASP A 153 14.09 -5.13 15.15
CA ASP A 153 15.36 -4.38 15.14
C ASP A 153 15.28 -3.05 14.34
N LYS A 154 14.15 -2.82 13.66
CA LYS A 154 13.85 -1.62 12.85
C LYS A 154 14.81 -1.39 11.69
N GLU A 155 15.51 -2.43 11.24
CA GLU A 155 16.42 -2.35 10.10
C GLU A 155 15.72 -2.67 8.78
N MET A 156 14.58 -3.36 8.81
CA MET A 156 13.85 -3.83 7.65
C MET A 156 12.39 -3.38 7.71
N LEU A 157 11.90 -2.82 6.60
CA LEU A 157 10.49 -2.50 6.37
C LEU A 157 10.05 -3.21 5.09
N VAL A 158 8.95 -3.96 5.17
CA VAL A 158 8.32 -4.67 4.03
C VAL A 158 6.86 -4.28 3.95
#